data_AF-A0A520FFW0-F1
#
_entry.id   AF-A0A520FFW0-F1
#
_cell.length_a   1.000
_cell.length_b   1.000
_cell.length_c   1.000
_cell.angle_alpha   90.00
_cell.angle_beta   90.00
_cell.angle_gamma   90.00
#
_symmetry.space_group_name_H-M   'P 1'
#
loop_
_entity.id
_entity.type
_entity.pdbx_description
1 polymer ?
#
loop_
_entity_poly.entity_id
_entity_poly.type
_entity_poly.pdbx_seq_one_letter_code
_entity_poly.pdbx_strand_id
1 'polypeptide(L)' 'MVDGRRHQENDDEGLRIDDRTYACGCRIIRHEFHDGSVRIETVRHDGKVLKDEHSGNHEA' A
#
# COMPACT_ATOMS: atom_id res chain seq x y z
N MET A 1 -6.92 14.82 14.32
CA MET A 1 -6.48 14.50 12.96
C MET A 1 -5.05 14.05 13.12
N VAL A 2 -4.70 12.79 12.82
CA VAL A 2 -3.30 12.35 12.95
C VAL A 2 -2.57 12.91 11.73
N ASP A 3 -1.74 13.93 11.95
CA ASP A 3 -0.84 14.48 10.94
C ASP A 3 -0.11 13.31 10.24
N GLY A 4 -0.26 13.22 8.94
CA GLY A 4 0.29 12.13 8.15
C GLY A 4 0.59 12.60 6.74
N ARG A 5 1.65 12.05 6.16
CA ARG A 5 2.01 12.29 4.76
C ARG A 5 1.28 11.27 3.91
N ARG A 6 0.59 11.74 2.88
CA ARG A 6 0.07 10.89 1.81
C ARG A 6 0.86 11.17 0.53
N HIS A 7 1.32 10.12 -0.13
CA HIS A 7 1.95 10.18 -1.43
C HIS A 7 1.20 9.24 -2.38
N GLN A 8 0.92 9.72 -3.59
CA GLN A 8 0.20 8.95 -4.60
C GLN A 8 0.94 9.04 -5.91
N GLU A 9 1.11 7.90 -6.56
CA GLU A 9 1.63 7.77 -7.91
C GLU A 9 0.57 7.04 -8.75
N ASN A 10 0.43 7.46 -10.01
CA ASN A 10 -0.42 6.80 -10.98
C ASN A 10 0.26 6.94 -12.34
N ASP A 11 0.46 5.81 -13.01
CA ASP A 11 1.12 5.75 -14.33
C ASP A 11 0.11 5.91 -15.49
N ASP A 12 -1.17 6.11 -15.18
CA ASP A 12 -2.32 6.13 -16.11
C ASP A 12 -2.61 4.79 -16.81
N GLU A 13 -1.66 3.84 -16.80
CA GLU A 13 -1.77 2.52 -17.41
C GLU A 13 -2.29 1.42 -16.46
N GLY A 14 -2.82 1.80 -15.30
CA GLY A 14 -3.42 0.89 -14.32
C GLY A 14 -2.55 0.57 -13.11
N LEU A 15 -1.31 1.10 -13.05
CA LEU A 15 -0.51 1.06 -11.83
C LEU A 15 -0.88 2.25 -10.96
N ARG A 16 -1.35 1.97 -9.74
CA ARG A 16 -1.60 3.01 -8.73
C ARG A 16 -0.94 2.65 -7.41
N ILE A 17 -0.22 3.61 -6.86
CA ILE A 17 0.45 3.49 -5.56
C ILE A 17 -0.15 4.54 -4.63
N ASP A 18 -0.72 4.10 -3.51
CA ASP A 18 -1.17 4.97 -2.41
C ASP A 18 -0.33 4.67 -1.18
N ASP A 19 0.50 5.62 -0.80
CA ASP A 19 1.35 5.56 0.36
C ASP A 19 0.84 6.50 1.46
N ARG A 20 0.63 5.96 2.66
CA ARG A 20 0.20 6.74 3.83
C ARG A 20 1.16 6.51 4.97
N THR A 21 1.82 7.56 5.40
CA THR A 21 2.68 7.56 6.57
C THR A 21 2.03 8.39 7.67
N TYR A 22 1.79 7.78 8.83
CA TYR A 22 1.20 8.44 10.01
C TYR A 22 2.29 9.13 10.85
N ALA A 23 1.92 10.13 11.67
CA ALA A 23 2.85 10.83 12.57
C ALA A 23 3.64 9.89 13.48
N CYS A 24 3.06 8.75 13.89
CA CYS A 24 3.74 7.77 14.71
C CYS A 24 4.82 6.98 13.95
N GLY A 25 4.93 7.13 12.62
CA GLY A 25 5.85 6.41 11.74
C GLY A 25 5.25 5.16 11.09
N CYS A 26 4.03 4.75 11.46
CA CYS A 26 3.35 3.65 10.79
C CYS A 26 3.06 3.99 9.33
N ARG A 27 3.08 2.98 8.46
CA ARG A 27 2.91 3.14 7.03
C ARG A 27 1.90 2.12 6.49
N ILE A 28 1.05 2.56 5.58
CA ILE A 28 0.19 1.68 4.78
C ILE A 28 0.49 1.97 3.31
N ILE A 29 0.76 0.91 2.57
CA ILE A 29 1.10 0.96 1.15
C ILE A 29 0.06 0.15 0.40
N ARG A 30 -0.65 0.75 -0.54
CA ARG A 30 -1.57 0.05 -1.44
C ARG A 30 -1.07 0.16 -2.87
N HIS A 31 -0.78 -0.97 -3.48
CA HIS A 31 -0.45 -1.09 -4.90
C HIS A 31 -1.60 -1.75 -5.64
N GLU A 32 -2.08 -1.10 -6.68
CA GLU A 32 -3.00 -1.65 -7.68
C GLU A 32 -2.18 -1.88 -8.95
N PHE A 33 -2.17 -3.11 -9.46
CA PHE A 33 -1.39 -3.49 -10.63
C PHE A 33 -2.22 -3.45 -11.91
N HIS A 34 -1.57 -3.49 -13.07
CA HIS A 34 -2.21 -3.45 -14.40
C HIS A 34 -3.20 -4.61 -14.61
N ASP A 35 -2.94 -5.74 -13.94
CA ASP A 35 -3.77 -6.93 -13.94
C ASP A 35 -5.03 -6.79 -13.06
N GLY A 36 -5.22 -5.66 -12.38
CA GLY A 36 -6.30 -5.43 -11.43
C GLY A 36 -6.05 -6.07 -10.06
N SER A 37 -5.00 -6.87 -9.93
CA SER A 37 -4.50 -7.39 -8.65
C SER A 37 -4.14 -6.24 -7.70
N VAL A 38 -4.38 -6.44 -6.39
CA VAL A 38 -4.12 -5.42 -5.36
C VAL A 38 -3.23 -5.99 -4.27
N ARG A 39 -2.18 -5.28 -3.91
CA ARG A 39 -1.36 -5.55 -2.72
C ARG A 39 -1.50 -4.46 -1.68
N ILE A 40 -1.70 -4.85 -0.43
CA ILE A 40 -1.78 -3.93 0.72
C ILE A 40 -0.77 -4.38 1.76
N GLU A 41 0.19 -3.49 2.07
CA GLU A 41 1.17 -3.70 3.12
C GLU A 41 0.92 -2.72 4.28
N THR A 42 0.92 -3.22 5.51
CA THR A 42 0.89 -2.40 6.73
C THR A 42 2.18 -2.60 7.49
N VAL A 43 2.95 -1.54 7.65
CA VAL A 43 4.24 -1.52 8.36
C VAL A 43 4.10 -0.66 9.61
N ARG A 44 4.51 -1.18 10.76
CA ARG A 44 4.62 -0.34 11.96
C ARG A 44 5.84 0.56 11.89
N HIS A 45 5.83 1.61 12.69
CA HIS A 45 6.96 2.50 12.89
C HIS A 45 8.28 1.85 13.30
N ASP A 46 8.29 0.58 13.73
CA ASP A 46 9.50 -0.17 14.03
C ASP A 46 10.04 -0.97 12.82
N GLY A 47 9.40 -0.84 11.66
CA GLY A 47 9.73 -1.58 10.44
C GLY A 47 9.06 -2.94 10.34
N LYS A 48 8.37 -3.42 11.39
CA LYS A 48 7.65 -4.69 11.33
C LYS A 48 6.44 -4.61 10.39
N VAL A 49 6.42 -5.50 9.40
CA VAL A 49 5.23 -5.76 8.59
C VAL A 49 4.19 -6.48 9.47
N LEU A 50 3.04 -5.84 9.66
CA LEU A 50 1.90 -6.41 10.37
C LEU A 50 0.98 -7.21 9.44
N LYS A 51 0.88 -6.76 8.18
CA LYS A 51 -0.07 -7.29 7.22
C LYS A 51 0.50 -7.11 5.82
N ASP A 52 0.49 -8.18 5.04
CA ASP A 52 0.82 -8.18 3.63
C ASP A 52 -0.27 -9.00 2.93
N GLU A 53 -1.20 -8.31 2.30
CA GLU A 53 -2.31 -8.91 1.57
C GLU A 53 -2.04 -8.76 0.09
N HIS A 54 -2.22 -9.84 -0.66
CA HIS A 54 -2.18 -9.81 -2.11
C HIS A 54 -3.45 -10.48 -2.65
N SER A 55 -4.29 -9.70 -3.31
CA SER A 55 -5.39 -10.19 -4.11
C SER A 55 -4.86 -10.35 -5.53
N GLY A 56 -4.45 -11.58 -5.85
CA GLY A 56 -4.28 -12.06 -7.21
C GLY A 56 -5.06 -13.35 -7.31
N ASN A 57 -5.80 -13.54 -8.39
CA ASN A 57 -6.47 -14.81 -8.65
C ASN A 57 -5.38 -15.87 -8.82
N HIS A 58 -5.12 -16.64 -7.75
CA HIS A 58 -4.27 -17.82 -7.82
C HIS A 58 -5.08 -18.88 -8.56
N GLU A 59 -4.92 -18.98 -9.88
CA GLU A 59 -5.16 -20.26 -10.54
C GLU A 59 -3.99 -21.17 -10.17
N ALA A 60 -4.35 -22.26 -9.47
CA ALA A 60 -3.44 -23.22 -8.84
C ALA A 60 -2.66 -24.08 -9.84
#